data_AF-A0A845M914-F1
#
_entry.id   AF-A0A845M914-F1
#
_cell.length_a   1.000
_cell.length_b   1.000
_cell.length_c   1.000
_cell.angle_alpha   90.00
_cell.angle_beta   90.00
_cell.angle_gamma   90.00
#
_symmetry.space_group_name_H-M   'P 1'
#
loop_
_entity.id
_entity.type
_entity.pdbx_description
1 polymer ?
#
loop_
_entity_poly.entity_id
_entity_poly.type
_entity_poly.pdbx_seq_one_letter_code
_entity_poly.pdbx_strand_id
1 'polypeptide(L)'
;MNRSSPGITVTPARRYASEVGRGWPVDVAPAPGELLSSWLHRLALANGVPARYFGRVLGLRGASWSTRLDRALPEHVLNFLVEQTRVPAEDIAGLALVPDPLARLRLRLLTVSQARQASGPQVTRLQYCPACLREDHAPYFRRGWTLATRVTCFRHGCQLRDICPTCGGGVAPSRQDRLVPQQICVWCGGDLRKATARAEHDVQQLERLLNDLLRLHVAGHRLPGKTSLPTLLGSACFTFGDELKSMAHLSIRDRLRLFRQLTDGPMPFHWQCENPGAALWARIARTAPTFPGLASSFSKRVILRNSAEQNTRPARPDLTDLLQAIGRLQSNRRSRQA
;
A
#
# COMPACT_ATOMS: atom_id res chain seq x y z
N MET A 1 -57.03 -3.39 40.00
CA MET A 1 -56.22 -2.21 39.60
C MET A 1 -55.19 -2.67 38.58
N ASN A 2 -55.47 -2.53 37.29
CA ASN A 2 -54.55 -2.89 36.20
C ASN A 2 -53.53 -1.75 36.02
N ARG A 3 -52.26 -1.99 36.35
CA ARG A 3 -51.17 -1.05 36.04
C ARG A 3 -50.78 -1.24 34.58
N SER A 4 -51.25 -0.36 33.70
CA SER A 4 -50.80 -0.29 32.32
C SER A 4 -49.31 0.11 32.28
N SER A 5 -48.48 -0.74 31.67
CA SER A 5 -47.06 -0.44 31.44
C SER A 5 -46.90 0.82 30.59
N PRO A 6 -45.91 1.69 30.86
CA PRO A 6 -45.69 2.88 30.06
C PRO A 6 -45.31 2.48 28.64
N GLY A 7 -46.11 2.91 27.66
CA GLY A 7 -45.86 2.64 26.25
C GLY A 7 -44.57 3.33 25.79
N ILE A 8 -43.73 2.62 25.03
CA ILE A 8 -42.55 3.20 24.40
C ILE A 8 -43.03 4.16 23.30
N THR A 9 -42.78 5.46 23.46
CA THR A 9 -43.02 6.44 22.41
C THR A 9 -41.82 6.46 21.46
N VAL A 10 -41.99 5.96 20.25
CA VAL A 10 -41.00 6.09 19.18
C VAL A 10 -41.32 7.36 18.39
N THR A 11 -40.46 8.37 18.52
CA THR A 11 -40.58 9.61 17.73
C THR A 11 -39.70 9.47 16.49
N PRO A 12 -40.22 9.60 15.26
CA PRO A 12 -39.40 9.59 14.06
C PRO A 12 -38.38 10.72 14.12
N ALA A 13 -37.10 10.38 14.03
CA ALA A 13 -36.05 11.39 13.86
C ALA A 13 -36.28 12.14 12.53
N ARG A 14 -35.82 13.39 12.47
CA ARG A 14 -35.78 14.14 11.22
C ARG A 14 -35.04 13.34 10.15
N ARG A 15 -35.46 13.47 8.89
CA ARG A 15 -34.79 12.77 7.78
C ARG A 15 -33.33 13.17 7.78
N TYR A 16 -32.45 12.19 7.89
CA TYR A 16 -31.02 12.44 8.01
C TYR A 16 -30.45 13.33 6.89
N ALA A 17 -30.96 13.17 5.66
CA ALA A 17 -30.58 13.98 4.51
C ALA A 17 -30.91 15.48 4.64
N SER A 18 -31.89 15.87 5.46
CA SER A 18 -32.21 17.29 5.69
C SER A 18 -31.27 17.96 6.70
N GLU A 19 -30.59 17.18 7.54
CA GLU A 19 -29.69 17.70 8.59
C GLU A 19 -28.21 17.72 8.14
N VAL A 20 -27.79 16.76 7.31
CA VAL A 20 -26.36 16.57 6.97
C VAL A 20 -26.01 17.02 5.53
N GLY A 21 -27.01 17.37 4.72
CA GLY A 21 -26.85 17.79 3.33
C GLY A 21 -26.70 16.61 2.35
N ARG A 22 -26.09 16.87 1.17
CA ARG A 22 -25.98 15.89 0.06
C ARG A 22 -24.84 14.86 0.18
N GLY A 23 -24.01 14.94 1.23
CA GLY A 23 -22.84 14.08 1.44
C GLY A 23 -23.06 13.00 2.50
N TRP A 24 -22.08 12.11 2.66
CA TRP A 24 -22.06 11.18 3.78
C TRP A 24 -21.80 11.90 5.10
N PRO A 25 -22.30 11.36 6.21
CA PRO A 25 -22.26 12.08 7.47
C PRO A 25 -20.93 12.11 8.18
N VAL A 26 -20.10 11.09 7.98
CA VAL A 26 -18.82 10.99 8.65
C VAL A 26 -17.73 11.06 7.61
N ASP A 27 -17.04 12.19 7.60
CA ASP A 27 -15.84 12.39 6.80
C ASP A 27 -14.67 11.65 7.46
N VAL A 28 -13.89 10.95 6.63
CA VAL A 28 -12.68 10.26 7.06
C VAL A 28 -11.52 10.79 6.23
N ALA A 29 -10.61 11.53 6.87
CA ALA A 29 -9.41 12.00 6.21
C ALA A 29 -8.50 10.81 5.82
N PRO A 30 -7.99 10.77 4.58
CA PRO A 30 -6.98 9.79 4.19
C PRO A 30 -5.69 9.97 4.98
N ALA A 31 -5.05 8.85 5.36
CA ALA A 31 -3.77 8.88 6.06
C ALA A 31 -2.58 8.87 5.08
N PRO A 32 -1.44 9.48 5.43
CA PRO A 32 -0.25 9.45 4.58
C PRO A 32 0.20 8.02 4.24
N GLY A 33 0.28 7.74 2.94
CA GLY A 33 0.67 6.43 2.41
C GLY A 33 -0.38 5.33 2.60
N GLU A 34 -1.62 5.68 2.95
CA GLU A 34 -2.76 4.76 3.03
C GLU A 34 -3.16 4.24 1.66
N LEU A 35 -3.56 2.97 1.62
CA LEU A 35 -4.06 2.31 0.43
C LEU A 35 -5.55 2.66 0.23
N LEU A 36 -5.97 2.92 -1.01
CA LEU A 36 -7.36 3.29 -1.33
C LEU A 36 -8.39 2.32 -0.73
N SER A 37 -8.19 1.01 -0.88
CA SER A 37 -9.06 0.00 -0.30
C SER A 37 -9.18 0.13 1.22
N SER A 38 -8.08 0.44 1.90
CA SER A 38 -8.05 0.62 3.35
C SER A 38 -8.82 1.86 3.81
N TRP A 39 -8.64 2.97 3.08
CA TRP A 39 -9.41 4.19 3.33
C TRP A 39 -10.90 3.95 3.12
N LEU A 40 -11.28 3.26 2.04
CA LEU A 40 -12.68 2.90 1.77
C LEU A 40 -13.27 1.99 2.85
N HIS A 41 -12.48 1.08 3.46
CA HIS A 41 -12.95 0.26 4.58
C HIS A 41 -13.18 1.08 5.85
N ARG A 42 -12.32 2.07 6.15
CA ARG A 42 -12.52 3.00 7.27
C ARG A 42 -13.72 3.91 7.04
N LEU A 43 -13.85 4.43 5.82
CA LEU A 43 -14.96 5.27 5.41
C LEU A 43 -16.30 4.53 5.51
N ALA A 44 -16.34 3.27 5.05
CA ALA A 44 -17.51 2.41 5.18
C ALA A 44 -17.90 2.22 6.65
N LEU A 45 -16.93 1.84 7.49
CA LEU A 45 -17.15 1.62 8.92
C LEU A 45 -17.67 2.88 9.62
N ALA A 46 -17.04 4.03 9.34
CA ALA A 46 -17.41 5.33 9.92
C ALA A 46 -18.84 5.75 9.55
N ASN A 47 -19.30 5.35 8.37
CA ASN A 47 -20.66 5.61 7.89
C ASN A 47 -21.63 4.44 8.12
N GLY A 48 -21.28 3.50 9.02
CA GLY A 48 -22.19 2.44 9.44
C GLY A 48 -22.46 1.35 8.39
N VAL A 49 -21.56 1.18 7.41
CA VAL A 49 -21.67 0.16 6.37
C VAL A 49 -20.53 -0.86 6.53
N PRO A 50 -20.82 -2.16 6.72
CA PRO A 50 -19.77 -3.17 6.68
C PRO A 50 -19.05 -3.19 5.32
N ALA A 51 -17.74 -3.36 5.34
CA ALA A 51 -16.89 -3.26 4.14
C ALA A 51 -17.36 -4.17 2.98
N ARG A 52 -17.93 -5.34 3.28
CA ARG A 52 -18.50 -6.25 2.27
C ARG A 52 -19.58 -5.60 1.41
N TYR A 53 -20.40 -4.74 2.01
CA TYR A 53 -21.56 -4.13 1.34
C TYR A 53 -21.22 -2.79 0.70
N PHE A 54 -20.14 -2.14 1.13
CA PHE A 54 -19.75 -0.83 0.62
C PHE A 54 -19.45 -0.81 -0.88
N GLY A 55 -18.94 -1.92 -1.43
CA GLY A 55 -18.78 -2.06 -2.88
C GLY A 55 -20.08 -1.81 -3.66
N ARG A 56 -21.25 -2.22 -3.13
CA ARG A 56 -22.55 -1.98 -3.77
C ARG A 56 -22.96 -0.51 -3.72
N VAL A 57 -22.59 0.20 -2.64
CA VAL A 57 -22.81 1.65 -2.52
C VAL A 57 -22.04 2.39 -3.63
N LEU A 58 -20.85 1.90 -3.98
CA LEU A 58 -20.04 2.42 -5.09
C LEU A 58 -20.47 1.90 -6.48
N GLY A 59 -21.59 1.17 -6.59
CA GLY A 59 -22.03 0.56 -7.85
C GLY A 59 -21.19 -0.65 -8.32
N LEU A 60 -20.34 -1.20 -7.46
CA LEU A 60 -19.42 -2.30 -7.78
C LEU A 60 -19.96 -3.65 -7.29
N ARG A 61 -19.57 -4.72 -7.98
CA ARG A 61 -19.92 -6.11 -7.64
C ARG A 61 -18.68 -6.95 -7.30
N GLY A 62 -18.89 -8.03 -6.54
CA GLY A 62 -17.87 -9.05 -6.25
C GLY A 62 -17.04 -8.80 -4.99
N ALA A 63 -16.54 -9.87 -4.38
CA ALA A 63 -15.83 -9.84 -3.09
C ALA A 63 -14.47 -9.12 -3.11
N SER A 64 -13.89 -8.91 -4.30
CA SER A 64 -12.61 -8.24 -4.54
C SER A 64 -12.74 -6.79 -5.01
N TRP A 65 -13.91 -6.17 -4.84
CA TRP A 65 -14.20 -4.81 -5.30
C TRP A 65 -13.11 -3.81 -4.86
N SER A 66 -12.70 -3.85 -3.59
CA SER A 66 -11.80 -2.84 -3.03
C SER A 66 -10.39 -2.93 -3.58
N THR A 67 -9.84 -4.15 -3.72
CA THR A 67 -8.47 -4.32 -4.22
C THR A 67 -8.36 -4.10 -5.72
N ARG A 68 -9.47 -4.16 -6.46
CA ARG A 68 -9.51 -3.70 -7.86
C ARG A 68 -9.37 -2.18 -7.93
N LEU A 69 -10.04 -1.45 -7.03
CA LEU A 69 -9.93 0.00 -6.97
C LEU A 69 -8.51 0.49 -6.71
N ASP A 70 -7.72 -0.25 -5.91
CA ASP A 70 -6.30 0.06 -5.69
C ASP A 70 -5.50 0.14 -6.99
N ARG A 71 -5.87 -0.64 -8.02
CA ARG A 71 -5.14 -0.77 -9.29
C ARG A 71 -5.82 -0.10 -10.47
N ALA A 72 -7.07 0.31 -10.32
CA ALA A 72 -7.86 0.99 -11.32
C ALA A 72 -9.00 1.70 -10.59
N LEU A 73 -8.91 3.02 -10.47
CA LEU A 73 -9.97 3.87 -9.93
C LEU A 73 -10.74 4.49 -11.10
N PRO A 74 -11.96 4.00 -11.40
CA PRO A 74 -12.78 4.60 -12.47
C PRO A 74 -13.19 6.01 -12.10
N GLU A 75 -13.23 6.91 -13.09
CA GLU A 75 -13.59 8.31 -12.90
C GLU A 75 -14.97 8.50 -12.25
N HIS A 76 -15.96 7.69 -12.63
CA HIS A 76 -17.29 7.76 -11.99
C HIS A 76 -17.25 7.43 -10.49
N VAL A 77 -16.37 6.52 -10.05
CA VAL A 77 -16.21 6.20 -8.62
C VAL A 77 -15.47 7.33 -7.91
N LEU A 78 -14.46 7.92 -8.55
CA LEU A 78 -13.74 9.08 -8.00
C LEU A 78 -14.69 10.27 -7.80
N ASN A 79 -15.46 10.65 -8.83
CA ASN A 79 -16.41 11.76 -8.76
C ASN A 79 -17.46 11.52 -7.66
N PHE A 80 -17.99 10.30 -7.58
CA PHE A 80 -18.91 9.93 -6.51
C PHE A 80 -18.28 10.07 -5.12
N LEU A 81 -17.03 9.63 -4.93
CA LEU A 81 -16.34 9.77 -3.63
C LEU A 81 -16.05 11.24 -3.28
N VAL A 82 -15.66 12.07 -4.25
CA VAL A 82 -15.45 13.51 -4.06
C VAL A 82 -16.74 14.18 -3.58
N GLU A 83 -17.86 13.90 -4.26
CA GLU A 83 -19.18 14.43 -3.89
C GLU A 83 -19.62 14.00 -2.49
N GLN A 84 -19.36 12.74 -2.13
CA GLN A 84 -19.85 12.18 -0.86
C GLN A 84 -18.96 12.49 0.35
N THR A 85 -17.66 12.74 0.17
CA THR A 85 -16.69 12.89 1.28
C THR A 85 -16.07 14.27 1.40
N ARG A 86 -16.27 15.14 0.39
CA ARG A 86 -15.60 16.45 0.29
C ARG A 86 -14.06 16.39 0.34
N VAL A 87 -13.48 15.20 0.17
CA VAL A 87 -12.03 15.02 0.02
C VAL A 87 -11.65 15.39 -1.43
N PRO A 88 -10.58 16.18 -1.63
CA PRO A 88 -10.14 16.54 -2.97
C PRO A 88 -9.84 15.33 -3.85
N ALA A 89 -10.09 15.46 -5.15
CA ALA A 89 -9.93 14.36 -6.11
C ALA A 89 -8.47 13.85 -6.15
N GLU A 90 -7.51 14.76 -6.03
CA GLU A 90 -6.08 14.48 -5.99
C GLU A 90 -5.67 13.64 -4.77
N ASP A 91 -6.30 13.88 -3.62
CA ASP A 91 -6.02 13.15 -2.39
C ASP A 91 -6.55 11.72 -2.50
N ILE A 92 -7.77 11.54 -3.03
CA ILE A 92 -8.37 10.21 -3.27
C ILE A 92 -7.56 9.45 -4.32
N ALA A 93 -7.21 10.09 -5.43
CA ALA A 93 -6.39 9.49 -6.48
C ALA A 93 -5.00 9.10 -5.95
N GLY A 94 -4.44 9.90 -5.03
CA GLY A 94 -3.17 9.63 -4.34
C GLY A 94 -3.16 8.36 -3.48
N LEU A 95 -4.33 7.83 -3.11
CA LEU A 95 -4.47 6.56 -2.38
C LEU A 95 -4.36 5.33 -3.31
N ALA A 96 -4.75 5.49 -4.57
CA ALA A 96 -4.64 4.44 -5.56
C ALA A 96 -3.16 4.16 -5.90
N LEU A 97 -2.89 3.05 -6.56
CA LEU A 97 -1.57 2.72 -7.06
C LEU A 97 -1.33 3.29 -8.46
N VAL A 98 -2.31 3.96 -9.08
CA VAL A 98 -2.29 4.34 -10.51
C VAL A 98 -1.82 5.79 -10.71
N PRO A 99 -0.93 6.07 -11.70
CA PRO A 99 -0.14 5.10 -12.47
C PRO A 99 0.88 4.39 -11.57
N ASP A 100 1.09 3.08 -11.77
CA ASP A 100 1.98 2.28 -10.91
C ASP A 100 3.33 1.98 -11.58
N PRO A 101 4.38 2.80 -11.36
CA PRO A 101 5.71 2.52 -11.90
C PRO A 101 6.31 1.21 -11.34
N LEU A 102 5.74 0.67 -10.26
CA LEU A 102 6.19 -0.54 -9.59
C LEU A 102 5.26 -1.75 -9.82
N ALA A 103 4.37 -1.69 -10.82
CA ALA A 103 3.35 -2.73 -11.06
C ALA A 103 3.91 -4.16 -11.12
N ARG A 104 5.11 -4.36 -11.70
CA ARG A 104 5.79 -5.66 -11.81
C ARG A 104 6.25 -6.23 -10.46
N LEU A 105 6.38 -5.39 -9.45
CA LEU A 105 6.77 -5.75 -8.10
C LEU A 105 5.60 -5.73 -7.11
N ARG A 106 4.37 -5.43 -7.55
CA ARG A 106 3.19 -5.54 -6.68
C ARG A 106 2.78 -6.99 -6.49
N LEU A 107 2.44 -7.34 -5.27
CA LEU A 107 1.82 -8.62 -4.94
C LEU A 107 0.56 -8.83 -5.77
N ARG A 108 0.44 -10.02 -6.37
CA ARG A 108 -0.69 -10.35 -7.25
C ARG A 108 -1.97 -10.52 -6.43
N LEU A 109 -3.09 -10.15 -7.05
CA LEU A 109 -4.41 -10.58 -6.62
C LEU A 109 -4.53 -12.06 -6.99
N LEU A 110 -4.74 -12.93 -6.01
CA LEU A 110 -5.01 -14.34 -6.29
C LEU A 110 -6.50 -14.50 -6.60
N THR A 111 -6.81 -14.98 -7.81
CA THR A 111 -8.17 -15.37 -8.21
C THR A 111 -8.42 -16.85 -7.93
N VAL A 112 -9.69 -17.17 -7.70
CA VAL A 112 -10.21 -18.44 -7.13
C VAL A 112 -9.72 -19.71 -7.85
N SER A 113 -9.43 -19.68 -9.15
CA SER A 113 -9.00 -20.87 -9.89
C SER A 113 -7.60 -21.38 -9.51
N GLN A 114 -6.68 -20.49 -9.14
CA GLN A 114 -5.31 -20.85 -8.71
C GLN A 114 -5.24 -21.26 -7.23
N ALA A 115 -6.27 -20.95 -6.44
CA ALA A 115 -6.39 -21.36 -5.05
C ALA A 115 -7.08 -22.73 -4.89
N ARG A 116 -7.55 -23.37 -5.96
CA ARG A 116 -8.33 -24.63 -5.90
C ARG A 116 -7.56 -25.83 -5.35
N GLN A 117 -6.23 -25.79 -5.25
CA GLN A 117 -5.43 -26.84 -4.62
C GLN A 117 -5.15 -26.58 -3.12
N ALA A 118 -5.50 -25.41 -2.59
CA ALA A 118 -5.39 -25.12 -1.17
C ALA A 118 -6.80 -24.92 -0.60
N SER A 119 -7.24 -25.85 0.25
CA SER A 119 -8.47 -25.76 1.04
C SER A 119 -8.44 -24.50 1.92
N GLY A 120 -8.80 -23.33 1.38
CA GLY A 120 -8.64 -22.07 2.10
C GLY A 120 -9.24 -20.85 1.39
N PRO A 121 -9.74 -19.87 2.16
CA PRO A 121 -10.48 -18.74 1.64
C PRO A 121 -9.61 -17.74 0.86
N GLN A 122 -10.14 -17.29 -0.28
CA GLN A 122 -9.68 -16.21 -1.17
C GLN A 122 -8.80 -15.13 -0.48
N VAL A 123 -7.49 -15.14 -0.77
CA VAL A 123 -6.50 -14.21 -0.18
C VAL A 123 -6.13 -13.10 -1.17
N THR A 124 -6.57 -11.88 -0.88
CA THR A 124 -5.84 -10.68 -1.31
C THR A 124 -4.59 -10.60 -0.45
N ARG A 125 -3.39 -10.54 -1.04
CA ARG A 125 -2.15 -10.46 -0.25
C ARG A 125 -1.95 -9.04 0.29
N LEU A 126 -2.88 -8.58 1.12
CA LEU A 126 -2.65 -7.45 2.01
C LEU A 126 -1.67 -7.91 3.06
N GLN A 127 -0.55 -7.21 3.16
CA GLN A 127 0.40 -7.39 4.25
C GLN A 127 0.18 -6.30 5.29
N TYR A 128 0.57 -6.59 6.54
CA TYR A 128 0.49 -5.61 7.62
C TYR A 128 1.60 -5.77 8.65
N CYS A 129 1.87 -4.67 9.34
CA CYS A 129 2.64 -4.67 10.58
C CYS A 129 1.68 -4.61 11.78
N PRO A 130 1.70 -5.60 12.69
CA PRO A 130 0.82 -5.59 13.85
C PRO A 130 1.11 -4.42 14.80
N ALA A 131 2.36 -3.99 14.91
CA ALA A 131 2.73 -2.84 15.74
C ALA A 131 2.21 -1.52 15.15
N CYS A 132 2.31 -1.29 13.83
CA CYS A 132 1.67 -0.13 13.18
C CYS A 132 0.17 -0.13 13.44
N LEU A 133 -0.53 -1.25 13.18
CA LEU A 133 -1.98 -1.30 13.40
C LEU A 133 -2.39 -1.10 14.87
N ARG A 134 -1.48 -1.28 15.83
CA ARG A 134 -1.72 -1.02 17.26
C ARG A 134 -1.46 0.43 17.65
N GLU A 135 -0.45 1.05 17.06
CA GLU A 135 -0.03 2.44 17.36
C GLU A 135 -0.81 3.49 16.55
N ASP A 136 -1.32 3.11 15.39
CA ASP A 136 -2.14 3.99 14.56
C ASP A 136 -3.44 4.33 15.29
N HIS A 137 -3.73 5.62 15.48
CA HIS A 137 -5.00 6.07 16.07
C HIS A 137 -6.22 5.50 15.32
N ALA A 138 -6.16 5.53 13.98
CA ALA A 138 -7.08 4.82 13.11
C ALA A 138 -6.28 3.82 12.26
N PRO A 139 -6.29 2.52 12.58
CA PRO A 139 -5.45 1.52 11.91
C PRO A 139 -5.71 1.45 10.40
N TYR A 140 -4.64 1.43 9.60
CA TYR A 140 -4.74 1.41 8.14
C TYR A 140 -3.66 0.57 7.46
N PHE A 141 -4.00 0.03 6.29
CA PHE A 141 -3.08 -0.68 5.41
C PHE A 141 -2.36 0.31 4.50
N ARG A 142 -1.03 0.14 4.41
CA ARG A 142 -0.15 1.07 3.71
C ARG A 142 0.10 0.62 2.28
N ARG A 143 0.17 1.57 1.35
CA ARG A 143 0.51 1.32 -0.07
C ARG A 143 1.82 0.56 -0.21
N GLY A 144 2.83 0.91 0.59
CA GLY A 144 4.14 0.25 0.56
C GLY A 144 4.10 -1.24 0.88
N TRP A 145 3.13 -1.70 1.68
CA TRP A 145 2.95 -3.11 2.05
C TRP A 145 2.41 -3.99 0.92
N THR A 146 2.09 -3.41 -0.23
CA THR A 146 1.67 -4.16 -1.42
C THR A 146 2.84 -4.57 -2.31
N LEU A 147 4.06 -4.11 -2.01
CA LEU A 147 5.27 -4.48 -2.75
C LEU A 147 5.74 -5.88 -2.33
N ALA A 148 6.04 -6.73 -3.31
CA ALA A 148 6.61 -8.04 -3.08
C ALA A 148 7.98 -7.95 -2.39
N THR A 149 8.73 -6.88 -2.63
CA THR A 149 10.00 -6.61 -1.95
C THR A 149 9.82 -6.16 -0.50
N ARG A 150 8.60 -5.81 -0.06
CA ARG A 150 8.31 -5.35 1.30
C ARG A 150 8.00 -6.54 2.23
N VAL A 151 8.97 -6.97 3.02
CA VAL A 151 8.85 -8.13 3.93
C VAL A 151 8.97 -7.75 5.40
N THR A 152 9.53 -6.58 5.71
CA THR A 152 9.67 -6.03 7.06
C THR A 152 8.96 -4.68 7.21
N CYS A 153 8.64 -4.30 8.44
CA CYS A 153 8.18 -2.94 8.73
C CYS A 153 9.37 -2.02 8.91
N PHE A 154 9.49 -0.97 8.09
CA PHE A 154 10.58 0.01 8.22
C PHE A 154 10.52 0.86 9.49
N ARG A 155 9.33 1.00 10.10
CA ARG A 155 9.16 1.71 11.38
C ARG A 155 9.52 0.83 12.58
N HIS A 156 9.10 -0.44 12.57
CA HIS A 156 9.20 -1.32 13.75
C HIS A 156 10.26 -2.41 13.65
N GLY A 157 10.84 -2.63 12.47
CA GLY A 157 11.82 -3.69 12.22
C GLY A 157 11.29 -5.11 12.40
N CYS A 158 9.96 -5.29 12.43
CA CYS A 158 9.34 -6.61 12.58
C CYS A 158 8.95 -7.20 11.22
N GLN A 159 8.82 -8.51 11.15
CA GLN A 159 8.30 -9.21 9.97
C GLN A 159 6.85 -8.80 9.72
N LEU A 160 6.49 -8.48 8.47
CA LEU A 160 5.08 -8.25 8.14
C LEU A 160 4.31 -9.58 8.20
N ARG A 161 2.99 -9.53 8.10
CA ARG A 161 2.11 -10.70 8.03
C ARG A 161 1.09 -10.52 6.92
N ASP A 162 0.65 -11.61 6.31
CA ASP A 162 -0.44 -11.65 5.32
C ASP A 162 -1.59 -12.59 5.74
N ILE A 163 -1.46 -13.22 6.92
CA ILE A 163 -2.43 -14.12 7.52
C ILE A 163 -2.77 -13.72 8.96
N CYS A 164 -3.91 -14.18 9.46
CA CYS A 164 -4.33 -14.04 10.84
C CYS A 164 -3.47 -14.93 11.75
N PRO A 165 -2.89 -14.40 12.85
CA PRO A 165 -2.10 -15.20 13.79
C PRO A 165 -2.94 -16.16 14.65
N THR A 166 -4.27 -16.03 14.64
CA THR A 166 -5.17 -16.88 15.44
C THR A 166 -5.71 -18.06 14.65
N CYS A 167 -6.11 -17.84 13.38
CA CYS A 167 -6.74 -18.89 12.56
C CYS A 167 -6.01 -19.22 11.25
N GLY A 168 -4.92 -18.52 10.92
CA GLY A 168 -4.19 -18.70 9.66
C GLY A 168 -4.91 -18.17 8.41
N GLY A 169 -6.15 -17.70 8.51
CA GLY A 169 -6.89 -17.16 7.36
C GLY A 169 -6.28 -15.87 6.81
N GLY A 170 -6.26 -15.72 5.48
CA GLY A 170 -5.69 -14.55 4.81
C GLY A 170 -6.43 -13.24 5.10
N VAL A 171 -5.72 -12.13 5.04
CA VAL A 171 -6.29 -10.80 5.35
C VAL A 171 -7.22 -10.34 4.23
N ALA A 172 -8.52 -10.24 4.54
CA ALA A 172 -9.55 -9.84 3.58
C ALA A 172 -10.63 -8.93 4.20
N PRO A 173 -10.31 -7.67 4.58
CA PRO A 173 -11.27 -6.76 5.20
C PRO A 173 -12.49 -6.49 4.31
N SER A 174 -12.33 -6.55 2.97
CA SER A 174 -13.43 -6.41 2.01
C SER A 174 -14.52 -7.47 2.13
N ARG A 175 -14.29 -8.56 2.87
CA ARG A 175 -15.28 -9.61 3.13
C ARG A 175 -16.03 -9.41 4.44
N GLN A 176 -15.66 -8.42 5.24
CA GLN A 176 -16.25 -8.16 6.54
C GLN A 176 -17.72 -7.74 6.40
N ASP A 177 -18.62 -8.55 6.94
CA ASP A 177 -20.07 -8.32 6.93
C ASP A 177 -20.60 -7.75 8.25
N ARG A 178 -19.75 -7.64 9.28
CA ARG A 178 -20.07 -6.96 10.54
C ARG A 178 -19.47 -5.56 10.59
N LEU A 179 -20.04 -4.69 11.43
CA LEU A 179 -19.50 -3.36 11.72
C LEU A 179 -18.31 -3.45 12.67
N VAL A 180 -17.19 -3.97 12.15
CA VAL A 180 -15.94 -4.07 12.91
C VAL A 180 -14.77 -3.49 12.10
N PRO A 181 -13.75 -2.94 12.79
CA PRO A 181 -12.56 -2.40 12.14
C PRO A 181 -11.78 -3.41 11.30
N GLN A 182 -11.04 -2.90 10.32
CA GLN A 182 -10.26 -3.71 9.37
C GLN A 182 -9.10 -4.51 9.99
N GLN A 183 -8.69 -4.21 11.23
CA GLN A 183 -7.73 -5.01 12.00
C GLN A 183 -8.35 -6.25 12.67
N ILE A 184 -9.66 -6.48 12.52
CA ILE A 184 -10.37 -7.65 13.02
C ILE A 184 -10.49 -8.69 11.91
N CYS A 185 -10.04 -9.91 12.18
CA CYS A 185 -10.09 -11.01 11.24
C CYS A 185 -11.54 -11.34 10.84
N VAL A 186 -11.82 -11.37 9.54
CA VAL A 186 -13.15 -11.74 9.02
C VAL A 186 -13.52 -13.20 9.31
N TRP A 187 -12.53 -14.08 9.43
CA TRP A 187 -12.75 -15.53 9.58
C TRP A 187 -13.06 -15.95 11.01
N CYS A 188 -12.30 -15.45 11.98
CA CYS A 188 -12.41 -15.87 13.38
C CYS A 188 -12.70 -14.74 14.35
N GLY A 189 -12.79 -13.48 13.90
CA GLY A 189 -12.93 -12.31 14.77
C GLY A 189 -11.68 -11.98 15.60
N GLY A 190 -10.58 -12.73 15.45
CA GLY A 190 -9.34 -12.48 16.17
C GLY A 190 -8.65 -11.18 15.75
N ASP A 191 -7.96 -10.55 16.70
CA ASP A 191 -7.20 -9.32 16.48
C ASP A 191 -5.91 -9.59 15.68
N LEU A 192 -5.72 -8.87 14.58
CA LEU A 192 -4.50 -8.95 13.76
C LEU A 192 -3.29 -8.31 14.46
N ARG A 193 -3.47 -7.46 15.46
CA ARG A 193 -2.42 -6.69 16.15
C ARG A 193 -1.52 -7.50 17.08
N LYS A 194 -1.68 -8.84 17.15
CA LYS A 194 -0.78 -9.70 17.92
C LYS A 194 0.67 -9.53 17.46
N ALA A 195 1.60 -9.43 18.41
CA ALA A 195 3.01 -9.23 18.13
C ALA A 195 3.60 -10.29 17.18
N THR A 196 4.67 -9.91 16.47
CA THR A 196 5.39 -10.75 15.50
C THR A 196 6.89 -10.63 15.72
N ALA A 197 7.65 -11.59 15.20
CA ALA A 197 9.10 -11.62 15.37
C ALA A 197 9.77 -10.38 14.75
N ARG A 198 10.88 -9.97 15.38
CA ARG A 198 11.84 -9.04 14.76
C ARG A 198 12.38 -9.67 13.48
N ALA A 199 12.63 -8.85 12.47
CA ALA A 199 13.34 -9.27 11.28
C ALA A 199 14.85 -9.21 11.52
N GLU A 200 15.59 -10.07 10.84
CA GLU A 200 17.05 -10.05 10.88
C GLU A 200 17.58 -8.72 10.32
N HIS A 201 18.72 -8.26 10.82
CA HIS A 201 19.29 -6.97 10.44
C HIS A 201 19.63 -6.92 8.94
N ASP A 202 20.25 -7.96 8.41
CA ASP A 202 20.74 -7.97 7.02
C ASP A 202 19.59 -8.05 6.02
N VAL A 203 18.51 -8.76 6.38
CA VAL A 203 17.24 -8.75 5.63
C VAL A 203 16.69 -7.32 5.54
N GLN A 204 16.68 -6.59 6.66
CA GLN A 204 16.23 -5.20 6.67
C GLN A 204 17.14 -4.29 5.83
N GLN A 205 18.46 -4.49 5.86
CA GLN A 205 19.40 -3.71 5.05
C GLN A 205 19.19 -3.94 3.55
N LEU A 206 19.08 -5.19 3.12
CA LEU A 206 18.76 -5.55 1.73
C LEU A 206 17.45 -4.91 1.29
N GLU A 207 16.41 -5.04 2.11
CA GLU A 207 15.11 -4.45 1.81
C GLU A 207 15.14 -2.92 1.70
N ARG A 208 15.88 -2.24 2.59
CA ARG A 208 16.06 -0.78 2.53
C ARG A 208 16.78 -0.35 1.27
N LEU A 209 17.86 -1.03 0.89
CA LEU A 209 18.59 -0.72 -0.35
C LEU A 209 17.69 -0.90 -1.59
N LEU A 210 16.92 -1.99 -1.65
CA LEU A 210 15.94 -2.19 -2.72
C LEU A 210 14.91 -1.06 -2.76
N ASN A 211 14.35 -0.69 -1.61
CA ASN A 211 13.41 0.42 -1.54
C ASN A 211 14.01 1.75 -2.03
N ASP A 212 15.25 2.03 -1.65
CA ASP A 212 15.95 3.26 -2.05
C ASP A 212 16.19 3.31 -3.56
N LEU A 213 16.65 2.20 -4.15
CA LEU A 213 16.82 2.06 -5.60
C LEU A 213 15.49 2.22 -6.35
N LEU A 214 14.40 1.66 -5.83
CA LEU A 214 13.06 1.82 -6.41
C LEU A 214 12.55 3.26 -6.28
N ARG A 215 12.84 3.96 -5.18
CA ARG A 215 12.50 5.38 -5.02
C ARG A 215 13.25 6.25 -6.01
N LEU A 216 14.55 6.01 -6.20
CA LEU A 216 15.35 6.69 -7.22
C LEU A 216 14.78 6.45 -8.62
N HIS A 217 14.38 5.21 -8.92
CA HIS A 217 13.74 4.89 -10.20
C HIS A 217 12.44 5.69 -10.43
N VAL A 218 11.56 5.76 -9.42
CA VAL A 218 10.31 6.53 -9.50
C VAL A 218 10.57 8.02 -9.65
N ALA A 219 11.65 8.55 -9.06
CA ALA A 219 12.10 9.93 -9.23
C ALA A 219 12.74 10.21 -10.60
N GLY A 220 12.83 9.21 -11.49
CA GLY A 220 13.34 9.37 -12.85
C GLY A 220 14.81 8.95 -13.04
N HIS A 221 15.52 8.55 -11.99
CA HIS A 221 16.89 8.04 -12.10
C HIS A 221 16.88 6.59 -12.60
N ARG A 222 17.19 6.40 -13.89
CA ARG A 222 17.13 5.08 -14.55
C ARG A 222 18.50 4.41 -14.60
N LEU A 223 18.49 3.08 -14.55
CA LEU A 223 19.67 2.30 -14.90
C LEU A 223 20.04 2.52 -16.37
N PRO A 224 21.33 2.47 -16.74
CA PRO A 224 21.75 2.45 -18.13
C PRO A 224 21.14 1.22 -18.83
N GLY A 225 20.43 1.43 -19.94
CA GLY A 225 19.84 0.35 -20.75
C GLY A 225 18.34 0.51 -21.01
N LYS A 226 17.78 -0.43 -21.80
CA LYS A 226 16.37 -0.37 -22.24
C LYS A 226 15.37 -0.85 -21.18
N THR A 227 15.80 -1.69 -20.22
CA THR A 227 14.90 -2.34 -19.25
C THR A 227 14.87 -1.60 -17.91
N SER A 228 13.69 -1.29 -17.40
CA SER A 228 13.53 -0.62 -16.11
C SER A 228 13.90 -1.52 -14.92
N LEU A 229 14.37 -0.92 -13.83
CA LEU A 229 14.71 -1.62 -12.59
C LEU A 229 13.56 -2.50 -12.06
N PRO A 230 12.29 -2.03 -11.96
CA PRO A 230 11.19 -2.88 -11.52
C PRO A 230 10.91 -4.06 -12.46
N THR A 231 11.18 -3.91 -13.76
CA THR A 231 11.01 -4.98 -14.75
C THR A 231 12.07 -6.05 -14.56
N LEU A 232 13.35 -5.67 -14.40
CA LEU A 232 14.44 -6.60 -14.13
C LEU A 232 14.25 -7.35 -12.81
N LEU A 233 13.92 -6.65 -11.73
CA LEU A 233 13.68 -7.29 -10.44
C LEU A 233 12.45 -8.21 -10.48
N GLY A 234 11.40 -7.81 -11.22
CA GLY A 234 10.15 -8.57 -11.35
C GLY A 234 10.24 -9.78 -12.30
N SER A 235 11.22 -9.81 -13.21
CA SER A 235 11.46 -10.95 -14.11
C SER A 235 12.26 -12.07 -13.44
N ALA A 236 12.83 -11.83 -12.27
CA ALA A 236 13.52 -12.86 -11.51
C ALA A 236 12.53 -13.92 -11.02
N CYS A 237 12.84 -15.17 -11.34
CA CYS A 237 12.16 -16.35 -10.83
C CYS A 237 13.11 -17.11 -9.90
N PHE A 238 12.52 -17.79 -8.94
CA PHE A 238 13.23 -18.46 -7.86
C PHE A 238 12.61 -19.84 -7.67
N THR A 239 13.44 -20.83 -7.39
CA THR A 239 13.01 -22.23 -7.20
C THR A 239 12.45 -22.41 -5.80
N PHE A 240 11.21 -22.90 -5.70
CA PHE A 240 10.53 -23.20 -4.44
C PHE A 240 9.85 -24.57 -4.53
N GLY A 241 10.51 -25.59 -3.96
CA GLY A 241 10.17 -26.98 -4.28
C GLY A 241 10.51 -27.26 -5.75
N ASP A 242 9.56 -27.80 -6.50
CA ASP A 242 9.74 -28.12 -7.93
C ASP A 242 9.27 -27.00 -8.88
N GLU A 243 8.78 -25.88 -8.34
CA GLU A 243 8.20 -24.79 -9.15
C GLU A 243 9.08 -23.53 -9.18
N LEU A 244 9.15 -22.90 -10.35
CA LEU A 244 9.73 -21.56 -10.53
C LEU A 244 8.67 -20.48 -10.33
N LYS A 245 8.87 -19.61 -9.33
CA LYS A 245 7.95 -18.52 -9.01
C LYS A 245 8.68 -17.19 -8.94
N SER A 246 8.07 -16.13 -9.48
CA SER A 246 8.52 -14.77 -9.20
C SER A 246 8.09 -14.32 -7.80
N MET A 247 8.80 -13.36 -7.22
CA MET A 247 8.51 -12.90 -5.85
C MET A 247 7.08 -12.43 -5.62
N ALA A 248 6.44 -11.84 -6.63
CA ALA A 248 5.05 -11.41 -6.52
C ALA A 248 4.06 -12.57 -6.28
N HIS A 249 4.46 -13.81 -6.58
CA HIS A 249 3.70 -15.05 -6.40
C HIS A 249 4.06 -15.81 -5.13
N LEU A 250 5.02 -15.35 -4.34
CA LEU A 250 5.45 -16.00 -3.09
C LEU A 250 4.68 -15.48 -1.86
N SER A 251 4.39 -16.38 -0.91
CA SER A 251 3.86 -15.99 0.40
C SER A 251 4.86 -15.06 1.12
N ILE A 252 4.45 -14.32 2.14
CA ILE A 252 5.45 -13.54 2.90
C ILE A 252 6.51 -14.44 3.55
N ARG A 253 6.13 -15.64 4.01
CA ARG A 253 7.06 -16.59 4.61
C ARG A 253 8.16 -17.00 3.63
N ASP A 254 7.77 -17.31 2.38
CA ASP A 254 8.72 -17.72 1.34
C ASP A 254 9.60 -16.54 0.89
N ARG A 255 9.05 -15.32 0.84
CA ARG A 255 9.85 -14.12 0.58
C ARG A 255 10.85 -13.84 1.69
N LEU A 256 10.47 -13.96 2.97
CA LEU A 256 11.41 -13.81 4.08
C LEU A 256 12.53 -14.87 4.01
N ARG A 257 12.18 -16.13 3.68
CA ARG A 257 13.17 -17.19 3.44
C ARG A 257 14.13 -16.80 2.30
N LEU A 258 13.61 -16.28 1.19
CA LEU A 258 14.43 -15.83 0.06
C LEU A 258 15.39 -14.71 0.47
N PHE A 259 14.92 -13.72 1.22
CA PHE A 259 15.78 -12.63 1.69
C PHE A 259 16.90 -13.13 2.59
N ARG A 260 16.63 -14.10 3.47
CA ARG A 260 17.66 -14.72 4.31
C ARG A 260 18.68 -15.49 3.47
N GLN A 261 18.21 -16.31 2.52
CA GLN A 261 19.10 -17.01 1.60
C GLN A 261 19.97 -16.05 0.77
N LEU A 262 19.44 -14.89 0.41
CA LEU A 262 20.20 -13.85 -0.28
C LEU A 262 21.27 -13.19 0.62
N THR A 263 21.08 -13.16 1.94
CA THR A 263 22.02 -12.53 2.89
C THR A 263 23.03 -13.51 3.49
N ASP A 264 22.70 -14.80 3.59
CA ASP A 264 23.46 -15.79 4.38
C ASP A 264 24.74 -16.35 3.71
N GLY A 265 25.09 -15.96 2.47
CA GLY A 265 26.36 -16.38 1.84
C GLY A 265 26.22 -16.97 0.42
N PRO A 266 27.11 -17.90 -0.02
CA PRO A 266 27.26 -18.23 -1.43
C PRO A 266 25.93 -18.73 -1.99
N MET A 267 25.42 -17.95 -2.94
CA MET A 267 24.14 -18.16 -3.61
C MET A 267 24.03 -19.62 -4.03
N PRO A 268 22.90 -20.31 -3.76
CA PRO A 268 22.76 -21.71 -4.11
C PRO A 268 23.08 -21.95 -5.60
N PHE A 269 23.86 -22.99 -5.90
CA PHE A 269 24.30 -23.31 -7.27
C PHE A 269 23.15 -23.51 -8.28
N HIS A 270 21.91 -23.72 -7.84
CA HIS A 270 20.71 -23.79 -8.70
C HIS A 270 20.20 -22.41 -9.19
N TRP A 271 20.84 -21.31 -8.81
CA TRP A 271 20.61 -19.97 -9.38
C TRP A 271 21.27 -19.80 -10.77
N GLN A 272 21.83 -20.88 -11.32
CA GLN A 272 22.59 -20.89 -12.57
C GLN A 272 21.77 -20.40 -13.77
N CYS A 273 22.29 -19.30 -14.34
CA CYS A 273 22.35 -18.88 -15.75
C CYS A 273 21.04 -19.01 -16.55
N GLU A 274 20.31 -17.96 -16.96
CA GLU A 274 20.73 -16.77 -17.71
C GLU A 274 19.80 -15.57 -17.42
N ASN A 275 19.21 -15.46 -16.23
CA ASN A 275 18.24 -14.39 -15.94
C ASN A 275 18.92 -13.12 -15.39
N PRO A 276 18.93 -11.99 -16.13
CA PRO A 276 19.56 -10.74 -15.67
C PRO A 276 18.97 -10.21 -14.35
N GLY A 277 17.71 -10.52 -14.06
CA GLY A 277 17.05 -10.15 -12.82
C GLY A 277 17.62 -10.86 -11.59
N ALA A 278 17.87 -12.16 -11.67
CA ALA A 278 18.45 -12.94 -10.57
C ALA A 278 19.89 -12.47 -10.26
N ALA A 279 20.69 -12.19 -11.29
CA ALA A 279 22.03 -11.63 -11.13
C ALA A 279 21.99 -10.24 -10.47
N LEU A 280 20.98 -9.42 -10.78
CA LEU A 280 20.78 -8.12 -10.13
C LEU A 280 20.41 -8.28 -8.64
N TRP A 281 19.50 -9.19 -8.31
CA TRP A 281 19.16 -9.52 -6.91
C TRP A 281 20.39 -9.91 -6.10
N ALA A 282 21.20 -10.84 -6.62
CA ALA A 282 22.42 -11.29 -5.96
C ALA A 282 23.45 -10.15 -5.79
N ARG A 283 23.57 -9.26 -6.78
CA ARG A 283 24.44 -8.08 -6.70
C ARG A 283 23.99 -7.12 -5.60
N ILE A 284 22.71 -6.79 -5.57
CA ILE A 284 22.13 -5.90 -4.55
C ILE A 284 22.32 -6.50 -3.16
N ALA A 285 22.06 -7.80 -2.98
CA ALA A 285 22.24 -8.51 -1.72
C ALA A 285 23.69 -8.45 -1.22
N ARG A 286 24.68 -8.72 -2.07
CA ARG A 286 26.11 -8.61 -1.71
C ARG A 286 26.53 -7.19 -1.32
N THR A 287 25.91 -6.17 -1.92
CA THR A 287 26.23 -4.76 -1.62
C THR A 287 25.44 -4.20 -0.44
N ALA A 288 24.33 -4.83 -0.02
CA ALA A 288 23.46 -4.27 1.02
C ALA A 288 24.17 -3.98 2.35
N PRO A 289 25.08 -4.84 2.85
CA PRO A 289 25.80 -4.57 4.10
C PRO A 289 26.69 -3.32 4.04
N THR A 290 27.21 -2.96 2.87
CA THR A 290 28.13 -1.83 2.70
C THR A 290 27.42 -0.50 2.42
N PHE A 291 26.11 -0.53 2.16
CA PHE A 291 25.29 0.66 1.92
C PHE A 291 24.15 0.79 2.96
N PRO A 292 24.45 0.95 4.26
CA PRO A 292 23.43 1.28 5.23
C PRO A 292 22.83 2.67 4.90
N GLY A 293 21.65 2.65 4.28
CA GLY A 293 20.89 3.85 3.97
C GLY A 293 21.51 4.71 2.88
N LEU A 294 21.57 4.17 1.66
CA LEU A 294 21.83 4.93 0.44
C LEU A 294 20.98 6.21 0.41
N ALA A 295 19.70 6.13 0.79
CA ALA A 295 18.83 7.30 0.92
C ALA A 295 19.28 8.30 1.99
N SER A 296 19.81 7.88 3.14
CA SER A 296 20.40 8.78 4.15
C SER A 296 21.69 9.44 3.65
N SER A 297 22.47 8.76 2.82
CA SER A 297 23.66 9.35 2.15
C SER A 297 23.25 10.37 1.08
N PHE A 298 22.22 10.07 0.28
CA PHE A 298 21.67 11.01 -0.70
C PHE A 298 20.98 12.21 -0.04
N SER A 299 20.16 12.01 1.01
CA SER A 299 19.51 13.11 1.73
C SER A 299 20.53 13.95 2.51
N LYS A 300 21.57 13.36 3.11
CA LYS A 300 22.71 14.13 3.64
C LYS A 300 23.44 14.91 2.55
N ARG A 301 23.69 14.34 1.36
CA ARG A 301 24.35 15.04 0.25
C ARG A 301 23.49 16.15 -0.37
N VAL A 302 22.17 15.99 -0.43
CA VAL A 302 21.23 17.04 -0.87
C VAL A 302 21.16 18.15 0.18
N ILE A 303 21.10 17.81 1.48
CA ILE A 303 21.14 18.79 2.58
C ILE A 303 22.50 19.52 2.63
N LEU A 304 23.62 18.80 2.44
CA LEU A 304 24.97 19.36 2.40
C LEU A 304 25.21 20.24 1.15
N ARG A 305 24.70 19.85 -0.03
CA ARG A 305 24.72 20.74 -1.22
C ARG A 305 23.97 22.03 -0.96
N ASN A 306 22.77 21.94 -0.38
CA ASN A 306 21.96 23.11 -0.02
C ASN A 306 22.60 23.97 1.09
N SER A 307 23.54 23.44 1.87
CA SER A 307 24.27 24.17 2.92
C SER A 307 25.57 24.78 2.39
N ALA A 308 26.25 24.12 1.44
CA ALA A 308 27.45 24.63 0.77
C ALA A 308 27.13 25.70 -0.29
N GLU A 309 25.95 25.64 -0.92
CA GLU A 309 25.48 26.62 -1.91
C GLU A 309 24.87 27.90 -1.28
N GLN A 310 24.94 28.07 0.04
CA GLN A 310 24.48 29.30 0.72
C GLN A 310 25.51 30.44 0.72
N ASN A 311 26.76 30.19 0.32
CA ASN A 311 27.80 31.23 0.22
C ASN A 311 28.08 31.71 -1.21
N THR A 312 27.17 31.45 -2.16
CA THR A 312 27.16 32.14 -3.46
C THR A 312 25.79 31.98 -4.11
N ARG A 313 25.05 33.08 -4.27
CA ARG A 313 23.78 33.15 -5.01
C ARG A 313 23.75 34.41 -5.89
N PRO A 314 22.92 34.45 -6.96
CA PRO A 314 21.75 33.60 -7.24
C PRO A 314 21.85 32.78 -8.56
N ALA A 315 21.54 31.47 -8.57
CA ALA A 315 20.24 30.79 -8.73
C ALA A 315 19.79 30.60 -10.20
N ARG A 316 19.36 29.38 -10.59
CA ARG A 316 18.10 29.12 -11.36
C ARG A 316 17.79 27.63 -11.66
N PRO A 317 16.53 27.28 -12.00
CA PRO A 317 15.67 26.34 -11.27
C PRO A 317 15.38 25.03 -12.03
N ASP A 318 14.67 24.10 -11.38
CA ASP A 318 14.03 22.96 -12.04
C ASP A 318 13.16 23.44 -13.20
N LEU A 319 13.34 22.85 -14.38
CA LEU A 319 12.57 23.12 -15.60
C LEU A 319 11.06 23.00 -15.34
N THR A 320 10.68 22.13 -14.41
CA THR A 320 9.29 21.91 -13.96
C THR A 320 8.75 23.10 -13.17
N ASP A 321 9.58 23.72 -12.31
CA ASP A 321 9.23 24.91 -11.55
C ASP A 321 9.17 26.16 -12.44
N LEU A 322 10.04 26.25 -13.46
CA LEU A 322 9.99 27.31 -14.47
C LEU A 322 8.72 27.23 -15.32
N LEU A 323 8.34 26.04 -15.78
CA LEU A 323 7.13 25.86 -16.59
C LEU A 323 5.85 26.06 -15.76
N GLN A 324 5.82 25.63 -14.50
CA GLN A 324 4.71 25.92 -13.58
C GLN A 324 4.60 27.42 -13.24
N ALA A 325 5.72 28.13 -13.09
CA ALA A 325 5.71 29.57 -12.84
C ALA A 325 5.21 30.38 -14.07
N ILE A 326 5.63 29.99 -15.29
CA ILE A 326 5.16 30.62 -16.54
C ILE A 326 3.66 30.36 -16.74
N GLY A 327 3.17 29.15 -16.42
CA GLY A 327 1.75 28.83 -16.41
C GLY A 327 0.96 29.72 -15.44
N ARG A 328 1.40 29.84 -14.18
CA ARG A 328 0.75 30.67 -13.15
C ARG A 328 0.67 32.16 -13.53
N LEU A 329 1.68 32.69 -14.23
CA LEU A 329 1.71 34.09 -14.66
C LEU A 329 0.78 34.38 -15.85
N GLN A 330 0.62 33.44 -16.78
CA GLN A 330 -0.29 33.57 -17.92
C GLN A 330 -1.75 33.38 -17.51
N SER A 331 -2.03 32.49 -16.55
CA SER A 331 -3.34 32.35 -15.91
C SER A 331 -3.75 33.65 -15.21
N ASN A 332 -2.88 34.20 -14.37
CA ASN A 332 -3.17 35.41 -13.59
C ASN A 332 -3.36 36.68 -14.43
N ARG A 333 -2.86 36.73 -15.68
CA ARG A 333 -3.12 37.83 -16.63
C ARG A 333 -4.48 37.70 -17.33
N ARG A 334 -4.93 36.47 -17.62
CA ARG A 334 -6.25 36.23 -18.23
C ARG A 334 -7.40 36.38 -17.22
N SER A 335 -7.17 36.07 -15.94
CA SER A 335 -8.17 36.21 -14.87
C SER A 335 -8.33 37.63 -14.31
N ARG A 336 -7.52 38.59 -14.74
CA ARG A 336 -7.60 40.00 -14.29
C ARG A 336 -8.16 40.96 -15.36
N GLN A 337 -8.48 40.44 -16.55
CA GLN A 337 -9.02 41.21 -17.68
C GLN A 337 -10.35 40.65 -18.20
N ALA A 338 -10.97 39.69 -17.52
CA ALA A 338 -12.26 39.09 -17.87
C ALA A 338 -13.20 39.08 -16.66
#